data_AF-A0AAE0YY58-F1
#
_entry.id   AF-A0AAE0YY58-F1
#
_cell.length_a   1.000
_cell.length_b   1.000
_cell.length_c   1.000
_cell.angle_alpha   90.00
_cell.angle_beta   90.00
_cell.angle_gamma   90.00
#
_symmetry.space_group_name_H-M   'P 1'
#
loop_
_entity.id
_entity.type
_entity.pdbx_description
1 polymer ?
#
loop_
_entity_poly.entity_id
_entity_poly.type
_entity_poly.pdbx_seq_one_letter_code
_entity_poly.pdbx_strand_id
1 'polypeptide(L)'
;MSWLFSVTNVSGSQGLGCVLTARNVLAVYNDVSGLQVLAVYSVTYVSGSQVLDVYSVTNVSGLQVLGVFNDVSGSQVLAVYSVTNVSSSQVLAMYSVTNVSGSQVLAVFSVTNVSGSQVLAVYSVTNVSGSQVLDVYSVTNVSGSQVLAVYSVTNVSGSQVLDVYSVTNVSGSQVLDVYSVTNVSGSQCLGCILSD
;
A
#
# COMPACT_ATOMS: atom_id res chain seq x y z
N MET A 1 -17.93 32.46 26.83
CA MET A 1 -17.48 33.12 25.60
C MET A 1 -16.60 32.13 24.86
N SER A 2 -17.10 31.56 23.78
CA SER A 2 -16.31 30.67 22.91
C SER A 2 -15.53 31.56 21.95
N TRP A 3 -14.21 31.59 22.07
CA TRP A 3 -13.35 32.28 21.11
C TRP A 3 -13.00 31.28 20.00
N LEU A 4 -13.50 31.51 18.79
CA LEU A 4 -13.04 30.80 17.59
C LEU A 4 -11.67 31.37 17.19
N PHE A 5 -10.64 30.53 17.18
CA PHE A 5 -9.37 30.84 16.53
C PHE A 5 -9.21 29.92 15.31
N SER A 6 -8.93 30.50 14.15
CA SER A 6 -8.40 29.81 12.98
C SER A 6 -6.89 30.01 12.94
N VAL A 7 -6.14 28.92 12.77
CA VAL A 7 -4.68 28.97 12.59
C VAL A 7 -4.39 28.56 11.15
N THR A 8 -3.69 29.41 10.41
CA THR A 8 -3.35 29.17 9.00
C THR A 8 -2.18 28.20 8.86
N ASN A 9 -1.08 28.43 9.59
CA ASN A 9 0.12 27.58 9.57
C ASN A 9 0.62 27.33 10.99
N VAL A 10 1.11 26.11 11.25
CA VAL A 10 1.81 25.76 12.48
C VAL A 10 3.21 25.26 12.13
N SER A 11 4.22 25.98 12.62
CA SER A 11 5.63 25.56 12.53
C SER A 11 6.27 25.59 13.92
N GLY A 12 6.94 24.51 14.31
CA GLY A 12 7.60 24.39 15.61
C GLY A 12 8.93 23.65 15.48
N SER A 13 10.02 24.25 15.98
CA SER A 13 11.39 23.73 15.84
C SER A 13 12.06 23.31 17.16
N GLN A 14 11.30 23.08 18.24
CA GLN A 14 11.88 22.69 19.52
C GLN A 14 11.01 21.62 20.19
N GLY A 15 11.66 20.55 20.63
CA GLY A 15 11.02 19.33 21.13
C GLY A 15 10.05 19.58 22.28
N LEU A 16 8.77 19.36 21.99
CA LEU A 16 7.69 18.94 22.87
C LEU A 16 6.49 18.83 21.92
N GLY A 17 5.88 17.64 21.88
CA GLY A 17 4.91 17.29 20.84
C GLY A 17 3.94 18.42 20.54
N CYS A 18 3.72 18.69 19.25
CA CYS A 18 2.53 19.41 18.81
C CYS A 18 1.33 18.49 19.08
N VAL A 19 1.00 18.29 20.35
CA VAL A 19 -0.32 17.85 20.75
C VAL A 19 -1.13 19.13 20.65
N LEU A 20 -1.82 19.29 19.53
CA LEU A 20 -2.97 20.17 19.45
C LEU A 20 -4.08 19.61 20.37
N THR A 21 -3.85 19.54 21.68
CA THR A 21 -4.94 19.52 22.68
C THR A 21 -5.38 20.95 22.90
N ALA A 22 -5.70 21.64 21.82
CA ALA A 22 -6.53 22.80 21.94
C ALA A 22 -7.93 22.27 22.30
N ARG A 23 -8.32 22.39 23.57
CA ARG A 23 -9.68 22.01 24.01
C ARG A 23 -10.80 22.69 23.19
N ASN A 24 -10.49 23.71 22.39
CA ASN A 24 -11.41 24.41 21.48
C ASN A 24 -10.69 25.01 20.23
N VAL A 25 -9.93 24.23 19.43
CA VAL A 25 -9.55 24.66 18.05
C VAL A 25 -10.36 23.83 17.05
N LEU A 26 -11.18 24.51 16.26
CA LEU A 26 -12.14 23.89 15.34
C LEU A 26 -11.54 23.57 13.96
N ALA A 27 -10.45 24.25 13.54
CA ALA A 27 -9.76 23.97 12.28
C ALA A 27 -8.37 24.62 12.19
N VAL A 28 -7.36 23.87 11.73
CA VAL A 28 -6.11 24.37 11.15
C VAL A 28 -6.23 24.17 9.64
N TYR A 29 -6.05 25.20 8.81
CA TYR A 29 -6.54 25.11 7.41
C TYR A 29 -5.47 24.70 6.38
N ASN A 30 -4.19 25.05 6.55
CA ASN A 30 -3.21 24.87 5.46
C ASN A 30 -2.06 23.88 5.77
N ASP A 31 -1.15 24.18 6.70
CA ASP A 31 0.10 23.42 6.85
C ASP A 31 0.52 23.19 8.32
N VAL A 32 0.96 21.97 8.63
CA VAL A 32 1.62 21.58 9.88
C VAL A 32 3.00 20.99 9.57
N SER A 33 4.06 21.61 10.11
CA SER A 33 5.44 21.14 9.96
C SER A 33 6.18 21.04 11.30
N GLY A 34 6.93 19.96 11.50
CA GLY A 34 7.74 19.74 12.71
C GLY A 34 8.59 18.47 12.68
N LEU A 35 9.49 18.30 13.64
CA LEU A 35 10.34 17.10 13.73
C LEU A 35 9.50 15.83 14.00
N GLN A 36 8.56 15.93 14.95
CA GLN A 36 7.59 14.90 15.30
C GLN A 36 6.18 15.51 15.30
N VAL A 37 5.28 14.97 14.49
CA VAL A 37 3.87 15.34 14.43
C VAL A 37 3.08 14.16 14.98
N LEU A 38 2.43 14.32 16.14
CA LEU A 38 1.84 13.19 16.88
C LEU A 38 0.36 12.95 16.56
N ALA A 39 -0.40 14.00 16.30
CA ALA A 39 -1.79 13.89 15.87
C ALA A 39 -2.21 15.19 15.17
N VAL A 40 -2.89 15.05 14.02
CA VAL A 40 -3.48 16.20 13.33
C VAL A 40 -4.90 15.87 12.87
N TYR A 41 -5.81 16.81 13.09
CA TYR A 41 -7.20 16.71 12.68
C TYR A 41 -7.51 17.75 11.61
N SER A 42 -7.75 17.30 10.37
CA SER A 42 -8.25 18.10 9.24
C SER A 42 -7.36 19.27 8.79
N VAL A 43 -6.25 18.98 8.10
CA VAL A 43 -5.37 19.97 7.43
C VAL A 43 -5.07 19.57 5.99
N THR A 44 -4.66 20.52 5.16
CA THR A 44 -4.29 20.22 3.76
C THR A 44 -2.96 19.47 3.67
N TYR A 45 -1.95 19.86 4.45
CA TYR A 45 -0.60 19.28 4.38
C TYR A 45 0.00 19.01 5.76
N VAL A 46 0.71 17.89 5.90
CA VAL A 46 1.53 17.56 7.07
C VAL A 46 2.93 17.14 6.61
N SER A 47 3.95 17.71 7.23
CA SER A 47 5.34 17.29 7.04
C SER A 47 6.11 17.11 8.35
N GLY A 48 6.91 16.05 8.42
CA GLY A 48 7.82 15.84 9.54
C GLY A 48 8.71 14.62 9.41
N SER A 49 9.67 14.45 10.32
CA SER A 49 10.47 13.21 10.32
C SER A 49 9.63 12.02 10.76
N GLN A 50 8.79 12.18 11.78
CA GLN A 50 7.81 11.19 12.21
C GLN A 50 6.41 11.81 12.22
N VAL A 51 5.45 11.18 11.56
CA VAL A 51 4.05 11.61 11.50
C VAL A 51 3.15 10.46 11.96
N LEU A 52 2.45 10.68 13.07
CA LEU A 52 1.53 9.73 13.70
C LEU A 52 0.10 10.27 13.67
N ASP A 53 -0.87 9.36 13.54
CA ASP A 53 -2.31 9.56 13.76
C ASP A 53 -2.90 10.81 13.09
N VAL A 54 -2.99 10.76 11.75
CA VAL A 54 -3.49 11.86 10.93
C VAL A 54 -4.91 11.56 10.41
N TYR A 55 -5.84 12.46 10.73
CA TYR A 55 -7.24 12.31 10.32
C TYR A 55 -7.64 13.36 9.28
N SER A 56 -8.26 12.91 8.17
CA SER A 56 -8.84 13.77 7.13
C SER A 56 -7.87 14.82 6.54
N VAL A 57 -6.66 14.39 6.17
CA VAL A 57 -5.63 15.26 5.56
C VAL A 57 -5.56 15.06 4.06
N THR A 58 -5.11 16.04 3.27
CA THR A 58 -4.96 15.85 1.81
C THR A 58 -3.64 15.16 1.47
N ASN A 59 -2.52 15.61 2.07
CA ASN A 59 -1.19 15.09 1.79
C ASN A 59 -0.35 14.95 3.06
N VAL A 60 0.37 13.82 3.20
CA VAL A 60 1.33 13.59 4.29
C VAL A 60 2.70 13.22 3.72
N SER A 61 3.74 13.85 4.28
CA SER A 61 5.14 13.56 3.97
C SER A 61 5.97 13.32 5.24
N GLY A 62 6.75 12.25 5.28
CA GLY A 62 7.71 12.03 6.37
C GLY A 62 8.59 10.80 6.25
N LEU A 63 9.51 10.58 7.20
CA LEU A 63 10.32 9.36 7.21
C LEU A 63 9.49 8.15 7.66
N GLN A 64 8.58 8.36 8.62
CA GLN A 64 7.67 7.35 9.17
C GLN A 64 6.24 7.90 9.24
N VAL A 65 5.27 7.17 8.68
CA VAL A 65 3.86 7.57 8.66
C VAL A 65 2.93 6.46 9.18
N LEU A 66 1.99 6.83 10.07
CA LEU A 66 0.94 5.95 10.59
C LEU A 66 -0.44 6.64 10.54
N GLY A 67 -1.42 6.00 9.88
CA GLY A 67 -2.83 6.40 9.89
C GLY A 67 -3.08 7.73 9.17
N VAL A 68 -3.53 7.68 7.91
CA VAL A 68 -3.76 8.86 7.06
C VAL A 68 -4.99 8.64 6.19
N PHE A 69 -5.61 9.73 5.75
CA PHE A 69 -6.62 9.75 4.69
C PHE A 69 -6.07 10.55 3.49
N ASN A 70 -6.45 10.20 2.25
CA ASN A 70 -5.98 10.74 0.95
C ASN A 70 -4.61 10.26 0.42
N ASP A 71 -3.53 11.04 0.52
CA ASP A 71 -2.25 10.72 -0.14
C ASP A 71 -1.07 10.70 0.86
N VAL A 72 -0.27 9.63 0.80
CA VAL A 72 0.87 9.41 1.71
C VAL A 72 2.16 9.22 0.92
N SER A 73 3.20 9.93 1.34
CA SER A 73 4.56 9.76 0.81
C SER A 73 5.61 9.72 1.92
N GLY A 74 6.66 8.93 1.75
CA GLY A 74 7.73 8.86 2.75
C GLY A 74 8.77 7.79 2.50
N SER A 75 9.83 7.71 3.33
CA SER A 75 10.80 6.60 3.23
C SER A 75 10.22 5.28 3.76
N GLN A 76 9.43 5.35 4.82
CA GLN A 76 8.75 4.20 5.44
C GLN A 76 7.31 4.58 5.79
N VAL A 77 6.37 3.75 5.37
CA VAL A 77 4.95 3.84 5.73
C VAL A 77 4.58 2.57 6.47
N LEU A 78 4.21 2.71 7.75
CA LEU A 78 4.01 1.55 8.62
C LEU A 78 2.61 0.97 8.44
N ALA A 79 1.59 1.79 8.61
CA ALA A 79 0.22 1.36 8.36
C ALA A 79 -0.66 2.52 7.93
N VAL A 80 -1.49 2.30 6.93
CA VAL A 80 -2.42 3.31 6.42
C VAL A 80 -3.73 2.63 5.99
N TYR A 81 -4.83 3.37 6.14
CA TYR A 81 -6.19 2.88 5.97
C TYR A 81 -7.00 3.87 5.12
N SER A 82 -7.72 3.38 4.11
CA SER A 82 -8.66 4.19 3.30
C SER A 82 -8.01 5.42 2.64
N VAL A 83 -6.94 5.20 1.87
CA VAL A 83 -6.24 6.25 1.11
C VAL A 83 -6.33 6.03 -0.39
N THR A 84 -6.14 7.10 -1.14
CA THR A 84 -6.07 7.03 -2.59
C THR A 84 -4.70 6.51 -3.00
N ASN A 85 -3.61 7.16 -2.59
CA ASN A 85 -2.26 6.78 -3.01
C ASN A 85 -1.28 6.66 -1.84
N VAL A 86 -0.41 5.66 -1.90
CA VAL A 86 0.79 5.54 -1.07
C VAL A 86 2.00 5.35 -1.94
N SER A 87 3.04 6.16 -1.72
CA SER A 87 4.34 6.05 -2.38
C SER A 87 5.46 6.07 -1.36
N SER A 88 6.16 4.94 -1.19
CA SER A 88 7.24 4.84 -0.20
C SER A 88 8.31 3.84 -0.58
N SER A 89 9.55 3.99 -0.10
CA SER A 89 10.55 2.94 -0.28
C SER A 89 10.13 1.64 0.42
N GLN A 90 9.51 1.73 1.60
CA GLN A 90 9.01 0.58 2.35
C GLN A 90 7.58 0.81 2.84
N VAL A 91 6.68 -0.09 2.47
CA VAL A 91 5.27 -0.10 2.90
C VAL A 91 5.02 -1.38 3.68
N LEU A 92 4.65 -1.27 4.97
CA LEU A 92 4.44 -2.44 5.82
C LEU A 92 3.03 -3.02 5.70
N ALA A 93 1.99 -2.22 5.95
CA ALA A 93 0.60 -2.71 5.95
C ALA A 93 -0.39 -1.69 5.38
N MET A 94 -1.25 -2.13 4.46
CA MET A 94 -2.23 -1.27 3.80
C MET A 94 -3.60 -1.90 3.74
N TYR A 95 -4.64 -1.08 3.94
CA TYR A 95 -6.03 -1.52 3.86
C TYR A 95 -6.89 -0.52 3.07
N SER A 96 -7.70 -1.01 2.13
CA SER A 96 -8.64 -0.22 1.33
C SER A 96 -7.97 0.95 0.61
N VAL A 97 -7.05 0.64 -0.31
CA VAL A 97 -6.24 1.65 -1.00
C VAL A 97 -6.48 1.61 -2.50
N THR A 98 -6.41 2.75 -3.17
CA THR A 98 -6.47 2.72 -4.64
C THR A 98 -5.13 2.29 -5.22
N ASN A 99 -4.03 3.00 -4.92
CA ASN A 99 -2.70 2.69 -5.44
C ASN A 99 -1.64 2.62 -4.33
N VAL A 100 -0.82 1.57 -4.35
CA VAL A 100 0.35 1.42 -3.49
C VAL A 100 1.58 1.21 -4.36
N SER A 101 2.58 2.07 -4.19
CA SER A 101 3.88 1.95 -4.85
C SER A 101 5.03 1.98 -3.84
N GLY A 102 5.99 1.08 -4.04
CA GLY A 102 7.22 1.10 -3.25
C GLY A 102 8.26 0.06 -3.63
N SER A 103 9.49 0.20 -3.12
CA SER A 103 10.51 -0.82 -3.38
C SER A 103 10.16 -2.14 -2.69
N GLN A 104 9.67 -2.07 -1.44
CA GLN A 104 9.19 -3.21 -0.67
C GLN A 104 7.78 -2.93 -0.17
N VAL A 105 6.84 -3.82 -0.50
CA VAL A 105 5.44 -3.79 -0.05
C VAL A 105 5.16 -5.12 0.65
N LEU A 106 4.89 -5.08 1.95
CA LEU A 106 4.86 -6.29 2.80
C LEU A 106 3.49 -6.94 2.98
N ALA A 107 2.43 -6.14 3.14
CA ALA A 107 1.07 -6.66 3.29
C ALA A 107 0.04 -5.64 2.79
N VAL A 108 -0.87 -6.10 1.94
CA VAL A 108 -1.89 -5.23 1.33
C VAL A 108 -3.23 -5.97 1.24
N PHE A 109 -4.30 -5.28 1.60
CA PHE A 109 -5.65 -5.82 1.61
C PHE A 109 -6.64 -4.87 0.92
N SER A 110 -7.46 -5.40 0.01
CA SER A 110 -8.50 -4.63 -0.70
C SER A 110 -7.91 -3.41 -1.40
N VAL A 111 -6.94 -3.64 -2.29
CA VAL A 111 -6.22 -2.58 -3.02
C VAL A 111 -6.53 -2.67 -4.51
N THR A 112 -6.64 -1.54 -5.21
CA THR A 112 -6.84 -1.61 -6.67
C THR A 112 -5.53 -1.98 -7.38
N ASN A 113 -4.46 -1.23 -7.15
CA ASN A 113 -3.16 -1.45 -7.78
C ASN A 113 -2.03 -1.48 -6.77
N VAL A 114 -1.15 -2.47 -6.90
CA VAL A 114 0.07 -2.61 -6.09
C VAL A 114 1.26 -2.77 -7.04
N SER A 115 2.28 -1.95 -6.84
CA SER A 115 3.52 -2.01 -7.62
C SER A 115 4.75 -1.94 -6.72
N GLY A 116 5.71 -2.83 -6.91
CA GLY A 116 6.99 -2.72 -6.22
C GLY A 116 8.06 -3.70 -6.66
N SER A 117 9.31 -3.52 -6.23
CA SER A 117 10.35 -4.50 -6.54
C SER A 117 10.07 -5.84 -5.84
N GLN A 118 9.66 -5.78 -4.58
CA GLN A 118 9.20 -6.92 -3.79
C GLN A 118 7.80 -6.63 -3.25
N VAL A 119 6.85 -7.50 -3.59
CA VAL A 119 5.47 -7.45 -3.09
C VAL A 119 5.15 -8.76 -2.39
N LEU A 120 4.73 -8.67 -1.14
CA LEU A 120 4.45 -9.80 -0.27
C LEU A 120 3.01 -9.72 0.24
N ALA A 121 2.41 -10.89 0.52
CA ALA A 121 1.10 -11.06 1.16
C ALA A 121 0.01 -10.12 0.62
N VAL A 122 -0.54 -10.47 -0.54
CA VAL A 122 -1.56 -9.68 -1.22
C VAL A 122 -2.92 -10.35 -1.14
N TYR A 123 -3.94 -9.61 -0.70
CA TYR A 123 -5.31 -10.12 -0.60
C TYR A 123 -6.34 -9.20 -1.25
N SER A 124 -7.20 -9.75 -2.11
CA SER A 124 -8.30 -9.03 -2.77
C SER A 124 -7.82 -7.78 -3.50
N VAL A 125 -6.97 -7.98 -4.51
CA VAL A 125 -6.36 -6.89 -5.28
C VAL A 125 -6.71 -7.01 -6.76
N THR A 126 -6.90 -5.88 -7.45
CA THR A 126 -7.17 -5.93 -8.89
C THR A 126 -5.89 -6.22 -9.67
N ASN A 127 -4.82 -5.44 -9.46
CA ASN A 127 -3.55 -5.59 -10.16
C ASN A 127 -2.35 -5.59 -9.22
N VAL A 128 -1.47 -6.56 -9.39
CA VAL A 128 -0.18 -6.66 -8.69
C VAL A 128 0.95 -6.74 -9.69
N SER A 129 1.97 -5.91 -9.50
CA SER A 129 3.17 -5.91 -10.33
C SER A 129 4.43 -5.83 -9.49
N GLY A 130 5.43 -6.64 -9.81
CA GLY A 130 6.74 -6.51 -9.20
C GLY A 130 7.82 -7.45 -9.71
N SER A 131 9.07 -7.26 -9.30
CA SER A 131 10.12 -8.21 -9.67
C SER A 131 9.91 -9.56 -8.96
N GLN A 132 9.55 -9.51 -7.68
CA GLN A 132 9.17 -10.67 -6.88
C GLN A 132 7.78 -10.43 -6.26
N VAL A 133 6.86 -11.36 -6.49
CA VAL A 133 5.50 -11.33 -5.94
C VAL A 133 5.22 -12.65 -5.22
N LEU A 134 4.95 -12.62 -3.92
CA LEU A 134 4.71 -13.80 -3.10
C LEU A 134 3.34 -13.74 -2.40
N ASP A 135 2.75 -14.90 -2.15
CA ASP A 135 1.55 -15.09 -1.32
C ASP A 135 0.37 -14.23 -1.78
N VAL A 136 -0.19 -14.57 -2.95
CA VAL A 136 -1.25 -13.80 -3.60
C VAL A 136 -2.59 -14.53 -3.54
N TYR A 137 -3.63 -13.84 -3.04
CA TYR A 137 -4.95 -14.42 -2.86
C TYR A 137 -6.06 -13.54 -3.43
N SER A 138 -6.95 -14.12 -4.24
CA SER A 138 -8.12 -13.44 -4.84
C SER A 138 -7.73 -12.18 -5.61
N VAL A 139 -6.92 -12.34 -6.65
CA VAL A 139 -6.41 -11.22 -7.46
C VAL A 139 -6.84 -11.33 -8.91
N THR A 140 -7.13 -10.22 -9.58
CA THR A 140 -7.47 -10.29 -11.01
C THR A 140 -6.23 -10.51 -11.87
N ASN A 141 -5.19 -9.68 -11.71
CA ASN A 141 -3.96 -9.78 -12.50
C ASN A 141 -2.71 -9.73 -11.63
N VAL A 142 -1.80 -10.67 -11.85
CA VAL A 142 -0.47 -10.71 -11.22
C VAL A 142 0.60 -10.75 -12.30
N SER A 143 1.60 -9.89 -12.15
CA SER A 143 2.76 -9.82 -13.05
C SER A 143 4.05 -9.72 -12.27
N GLY A 144 5.06 -10.48 -12.67
CA GLY A 144 6.40 -10.29 -12.15
C GLY A 144 7.47 -11.20 -12.71
N SER A 145 8.74 -10.95 -12.41
CA SER A 145 9.80 -11.87 -12.86
C SER A 145 9.68 -13.22 -12.14
N GLN A 146 9.38 -13.19 -10.84
CA GLN A 146 9.08 -14.36 -10.02
C GLN A 146 7.74 -14.18 -9.32
N VAL A 147 6.82 -15.12 -9.52
CA VAL A 147 5.51 -15.16 -8.89
C VAL A 147 5.32 -16.50 -8.19
N LEU A 148 5.09 -16.50 -6.88
CA LEU A 148 4.97 -17.72 -6.07
C LEU A 148 3.70 -17.71 -5.22
N ALA A 149 3.15 -18.90 -4.94
CA ALA A 149 2.04 -19.12 -4.02
C ALA A 149 0.81 -18.28 -4.37
N VAL A 150 0.17 -18.60 -5.49
CA VAL A 150 -0.97 -17.86 -6.04
C VAL A 150 -2.25 -18.67 -5.91
N TYR A 151 -3.30 -18.04 -5.37
CA TYR A 151 -4.60 -18.68 -5.17
C TYR A 151 -5.76 -17.83 -5.69
N SER A 152 -6.65 -18.43 -6.48
CA SER A 152 -7.86 -17.78 -7.02
C SER A 152 -7.54 -16.50 -7.79
N VAL A 153 -6.82 -16.64 -8.90
CA VAL A 153 -6.39 -15.50 -9.73
C VAL A 153 -6.88 -15.61 -11.16
N THR A 154 -7.27 -14.52 -11.80
CA THR A 154 -7.70 -14.59 -13.21
C THR A 154 -6.49 -14.76 -14.13
N ASN A 155 -5.49 -13.89 -14.02
CA ASN A 155 -4.30 -13.93 -14.88
C ASN A 155 -3.01 -13.85 -14.05
N VAL A 156 -2.09 -14.77 -14.30
CA VAL A 156 -0.73 -14.76 -13.75
C VAL A 156 0.27 -14.71 -14.90
N SER A 157 1.26 -13.83 -14.79
CA SER A 157 2.34 -13.71 -15.78
C SER A 157 3.69 -13.54 -15.10
N GLY A 158 4.69 -14.29 -15.57
CA GLY A 158 6.06 -14.07 -15.12
C GLY A 158 7.12 -14.95 -15.77
N SER A 159 8.40 -14.67 -15.53
CA SER A 159 9.46 -15.55 -16.03
C SER A 159 9.43 -16.90 -15.32
N GLN A 160 9.21 -16.88 -14.00
CA GLN A 160 9.02 -18.06 -13.15
C GLN A 160 7.71 -17.93 -12.38
N VAL A 161 6.83 -18.92 -12.52
CA VAL A 161 5.55 -18.99 -11.82
C VAL A 161 5.45 -20.35 -11.12
N LEU A 162 5.24 -20.34 -9.79
CA LEU A 162 5.23 -21.55 -8.96
C LEU A 162 4.01 -21.56 -8.03
N ASP A 163 3.54 -22.77 -7.69
CA ASP A 163 2.51 -23.04 -6.68
C ASP A 163 1.23 -22.24 -6.95
N VAL A 164 0.56 -22.56 -8.06
CA VAL A 164 -0.63 -21.84 -8.52
C VAL A 164 -1.87 -22.71 -8.38
N TYR A 165 -2.91 -22.17 -7.76
CA TYR A 165 -4.17 -22.87 -7.55
C TYR A 165 -5.37 -22.04 -8.03
N SER A 166 -6.26 -22.67 -8.80
CA SER A 166 -7.52 -22.08 -9.26
C SER A 166 -7.29 -20.79 -10.05
N VAL A 167 -6.65 -20.90 -11.21
CA VAL A 167 -6.32 -19.74 -12.06
C VAL A 167 -6.91 -19.86 -13.46
N THR A 168 -7.40 -18.78 -14.06
CA THR A 168 -7.90 -18.87 -15.44
C THR A 168 -6.75 -18.99 -16.44
N ASN A 169 -5.79 -18.07 -16.41
CA ASN A 169 -4.66 -18.05 -17.32
C ASN A 169 -3.33 -17.91 -16.58
N VAL A 170 -2.37 -18.78 -16.90
CA VAL A 170 -0.98 -18.67 -16.44
C VAL A 170 -0.07 -18.54 -17.66
N SER A 171 0.86 -17.60 -17.60
CA SER A 171 1.90 -17.43 -18.62
C SER A 171 3.29 -17.30 -18.00
N GLY A 172 4.27 -18.00 -18.56
CA GLY A 172 5.65 -17.83 -18.15
C GLY A 172 6.68 -18.73 -18.82
N SER A 173 7.96 -18.41 -18.67
CA SER A 173 9.02 -19.26 -19.22
C SER A 173 9.11 -20.60 -18.49
N GLN A 174 8.94 -20.58 -17.16
CA GLN A 174 8.87 -21.76 -16.30
C GLN A 174 7.62 -21.68 -15.43
N VAL A 175 6.75 -22.67 -15.56
CA VAL A 175 5.51 -22.80 -14.80
C VAL A 175 5.51 -24.15 -14.07
N LEU A 176 5.44 -24.13 -12.74
CA LEU A 176 5.51 -25.33 -11.90
C LEU A 176 4.30 -25.39 -10.95
N ASP A 177 3.82 -26.61 -10.73
CA ASP A 177 2.82 -26.96 -9.70
C ASP A 177 1.54 -26.10 -9.83
N VAL A 178 0.84 -26.28 -10.95
CA VAL A 178 -0.41 -25.56 -11.25
C VAL A 178 -1.59 -26.50 -11.17
N TYR A 179 -2.59 -26.15 -10.36
CA TYR A 179 -3.81 -26.92 -10.20
C TYR A 179 -5.05 -26.10 -10.56
N SER A 180 -6.00 -26.75 -11.23
CA SER A 180 -7.28 -26.14 -11.63
C SER A 180 -7.07 -24.88 -12.48
N VAL A 181 -6.38 -25.05 -13.62
CA VAL A 181 -6.10 -23.96 -14.56
C VAL A 181 -6.81 -24.14 -15.90
N THR A 182 -7.34 -23.07 -16.48
CA THR A 182 -7.97 -23.18 -17.81
C THR A 182 -6.94 -23.15 -18.93
N ASN A 183 -5.99 -22.21 -18.88
CA ASN A 183 -4.94 -22.09 -19.89
C ASN A 183 -3.58 -21.91 -19.25
N VAL A 184 -2.59 -22.67 -19.73
CA VAL A 184 -1.18 -22.44 -19.41
C VAL A 184 -0.39 -22.23 -20.70
N SER A 185 0.39 -21.15 -20.72
CA SER A 185 1.27 -20.81 -21.83
C SER A 185 2.69 -20.64 -21.32
N GLY A 186 3.60 -21.51 -21.77
CA GLY A 186 4.98 -21.42 -21.32
C GLY A 186 5.91 -22.37 -22.04
N SER A 187 7.21 -22.07 -21.97
CA SER A 187 8.24 -22.93 -22.56
C SER A 187 8.35 -24.26 -21.81
N GLN A 188 8.05 -24.26 -20.50
CA GLN A 188 8.10 -25.42 -19.62
C GLN A 188 6.92 -25.39 -18.63
N CYS A 189 6.14 -26.46 -18.60
CA CYS A 189 5.07 -26.69 -17.62
C CYS A 189 5.31 -28.04 -16.94
N LEU A 190 5.54 -28.05 -15.62
CA LEU A 190 5.71 -29.28 -14.84
C LEU A 190 4.65 -29.32 -13.73
N GLY A 191 3.92 -30.43 -13.60
CA GLY A 191 2.87 -30.55 -12.58
C GLY A 191 1.62 -29.72 -12.86
N CYS A 192 1.36 -29.37 -14.12
CA CYS A 192 0.21 -28.57 -14.52
C CYS A 192 -1.03 -29.46 -14.76
N ILE A 193 -2.10 -29.22 -14.00
CA ILE A 193 -3.39 -29.92 -14.09
C ILE A 193 -4.43 -28.92 -14.59
N LEU A 194 -4.83 -29.08 -15.84
CA LEU A 194 -5.86 -28.26 -16.47
C LEU A 194 -7.25 -28.66 -15.93
N SER A 195 -8.14 -27.67 -15.79
CA SER A 195 -9.56 -27.92 -15.53
C SER A 195 -10.24 -28.34 -16.85
N ASP A 196 -11.04 -29.40 -16.80
CA ASP A 196 -11.90 -29.85 -17.92
C ASP A 196 -13.05 -28.87 -18.22
#